data_AF-A0A5K7ZM70-F1
#
_entry.id   AF-A0A5K7ZM70-F1
#
_cell.length_a   1.000
_cell.length_b   1.000
_cell.length_c   1.000
_cell.angle_alpha   90.00
_cell.angle_beta   90.00
_cell.angle_gamma   90.00
#
_symmetry.space_group_name_H-M   'P 1'
#
loop_
_entity.id
_entity.type
_entity.pdbx_description
1 polymer ?
#
loop_
_entity_poly.entity_id
_entity_poly.type
_entity_poly.pdbx_seq_one_letter_code
_entity_poly.pdbx_strand_id
1 'polypeptide(L)' 'MAMGQKKVFSTRVDEDRIKDLKHLAVDTGRSLGDLLEEAIQDLLAKYKTPPKRE' A
#
# COMPACT_ATOMS: atom_id res chain seq x y z
N MET A 1 15.60 15.76 9.32
CA MET A 1 14.20 15.50 8.96
C MET A 1 13.93 14.04 9.27
N ALA A 2 13.07 13.74 10.24
CA ALA A 2 12.91 12.38 10.76
C ALA A 2 12.15 11.51 9.73
N MET A 3 12.89 10.73 8.94
CA MET A 3 12.30 9.57 8.26
C MET A 3 11.77 8.65 9.35
N GLY A 4 10.45 8.63 9.52
CA GLY A 4 9.77 7.81 10.52
C GLY A 4 10.26 6.38 10.45
N GLN A 5 10.61 5.82 11.62
CA GLN A 5 11.11 4.45 11.72
C GLN A 5 10.13 3.50 11.01
N LYS A 6 10.59 2.85 9.93
CA LYS A 6 9.80 1.82 9.24
C LYS A 6 9.58 0.67 10.22
N LYS A 7 8.36 0.52 10.71
CA LYS A 7 7.99 -0.58 11.61
C LYS A 7 7.52 -1.77 10.77
N VAL A 8 7.86 -2.97 11.21
CA VAL A 8 7.33 -4.20 10.62
C VAL A 8 5.82 -4.22 10.84
N PHE A 9 5.06 -4.23 9.75
CA PHE A 9 3.62 -4.36 9.77
C PHE A 9 3.26 -5.79 9.35
N SER A 10 2.82 -6.60 10.32
CA SER A 10 2.32 -7.94 10.08
C SER A 10 0.79 -7.92 10.13
N THR A 11 0.16 -8.26 9.01
CA THR A 11 -1.29 -8.46 8.93
C THR A 11 -1.59 -9.68 8.08
N ARG A 12 -2.77 -10.26 8.23
CA ARG A 12 -3.22 -11.38 7.38
C ARG A 12 -3.77 -10.81 6.08
N VAL A 13 -3.08 -11.09 4.98
CA VAL A 13 -3.51 -10.76 3.62
C VAL A 13 -3.66 -12.06 2.86
N ASP A 14 -4.64 -12.08 1.97
CA ASP A 14 -4.86 -13.20 1.04
C ASP A 14 -3.61 -13.44 0.16
N GLU A 15 -3.29 -14.71 -0.10
CA GLU A 15 -2.08 -15.09 -0.83
C GLU A 15 -2.07 -14.54 -2.26
N ASP A 16 -3.22 -14.54 -2.93
CA ASP A 16 -3.32 -14.05 -4.31
C ASP A 16 -2.99 -12.56 -4.38
N ARG A 17 -3.51 -11.77 -3.42
CA ARG A 17 -3.19 -10.33 -3.33
C ARG A 17 -1.71 -10.07 -3.08
N ILE A 18 -1.04 -10.94 -2.31
CA ILE A 18 0.41 -10.83 -2.10
C ILE A 18 1.18 -11.18 -3.38
N LYS A 19 0.70 -12.16 -4.17
CA LYS A 19 1.29 -12.49 -5.47
C LYS A 19 1.13 -11.34 -6.46
N ASP A 20 -0.06 -10.76 -6.57
CA ASP A 20 -0.32 -9.60 -7.42
C ASP A 20 0.57 -8.41 -7.04
N LEU A 21 0.67 -8.11 -5.73
CA LEU A 21 1.51 -7.00 -5.27
C LEU A 21 3.00 -7.25 -5.52
N LYS A 22 3.45 -8.50 -5.41
CA LYS A 22 4.83 -8.89 -5.77
C LYS A 22 5.09 -8.81 -7.27
N HIS A 23 4.13 -9.22 -8.10
CA HIS A 23 4.25 -9.09 -9.56
C HIS A 23 4.37 -7.62 -9.94
N LEU A 24 3.48 -6.78 -9.41
CA LEU A 24 3.51 -5.34 -9.61
C LEU A 24 4.84 -4.70 -9.17
N ALA A 25 5.44 -5.17 -8.07
CA ALA A 25 6.77 -4.73 -7.63
C ALA A 25 7.85 -5.04 -8.68
N VAL A 26 7.79 -6.23 -9.29
CA VAL A 26 8.71 -6.63 -10.36
C VAL A 26 8.46 -5.82 -11.63
N ASP A 27 7.20 -5.65 -12.07
CA ASP A 27 6.85 -4.89 -13.27
C ASP A 27 7.25 -3.42 -13.18
N THR A 28 7.06 -2.81 -12.01
CA THR A 28 7.37 -1.38 -11.79
C THR A 28 8.81 -1.13 -11.37
N GLY A 29 9.59 -2.19 -11.06
CA GLY A 29 10.94 -2.07 -10.52
C GLY A 29 10.99 -1.41 -9.14
N ARG A 30 9.88 -1.43 -8.38
CA ARG A 30 9.75 -0.78 -7.07
C ARG A 30 9.78 -1.81 -5.95
N SER A 31 10.12 -1.35 -4.75
CA SER A 31 10.08 -2.20 -3.56
C SER A 31 8.64 -2.47 -3.12
N LEU A 32 8.35 -3.68 -2.64
CA LEU A 32 7.04 -4.04 -2.12
C LEU A 32 6.54 -3.08 -1.04
N GLY A 33 7.45 -2.61 -0.17
CA GLY A 33 7.12 -1.63 0.87
C GLY A 33 6.71 -0.28 0.29
N ASP A 34 7.31 0.16 -0.82
CA ASP A 34 7.02 1.44 -1.46
C ASP A 34 5.60 1.42 -2.08
N LEU A 35 5.27 0.33 -2.78
CA LEU A 35 3.91 0.10 -3.30
C LEU A 35 2.87 -0.05 -2.18
N LEU A 36 3.23 -0.69 -1.07
CA LEU A 36 2.35 -0.82 0.09
C LEU A 36 2.08 0.54 0.73
N GLU A 37 3.11 1.38 0.92
CA GLU A 37 2.96 2.74 1.44
C GLU A 37 2.05 3.57 0.53
N GLU A 38 2.22 3.48 -0.80
CA GLU A 38 1.34 4.15 -1.77
C GLU A 38 -0.11 3.65 -1.70
N ALA A 39 -0.32 2.32 -1.65
CA ALA A 39 -1.66 1.75 -1.53
C ALA A 39 -2.37 2.20 -0.25
N ILE A 40 -1.64 2.33 0.86
CA ILE A 40 -2.17 2.85 2.12
C ILE A 40 -2.53 4.33 1.97
N GLN A 41 -1.68 5.14 1.34
CA GLN A 41 -1.97 6.56 1.12
C GLN A 41 -3.18 6.78 0.21
N ASP A 42 -3.26 6.02 -0.89
CA ASP A 42 -4.40 6.04 -1.81
C ASP A 42 -5.69 5.64 -1.10
N LEU A 43 -5.64 4.58 -0.28
CA LEU A 43 -6.78 4.16 0.54
C LEU A 43 -7.19 5.28 1.51
N LEU A 44 -6.25 5.85 2.26
CA LEU A 44 -6.55 6.93 3.20
C LEU A 44 -7.10 8.17 2.48
N ALA A 45 -6.61 8.50 1.28
CA ALA A 45 -7.13 9.60 0.47
C ALA A 45 -8.58 9.37 0.03
N LYS A 46 -8.90 8.13 -0.38
CA LYS A 46 -10.26 7.70 -0.73
C LYS A 46 -11.26 7.85 0.42
N TYR A 47 -10.83 7.64 1.67
CA TYR A 47 -11.69 7.79 2.84
C TYR A 47 -11.65 9.18 3.49
N LYS A 48 -10.58 9.96 3.29
CA LYS A 48 -10.50 11.36 3.74
C LYS A 48 -11.42 12.28 2.94
N THR A 49 -11.62 11.96 1.67
CA THR A 49 -12.67 12.61 0.88
C THR A 49 -13.94 11.82 1.13
N PRO A 50 -14.96 12.36 1.84
CA PRO A 50 -16.21 11.63 2.01
C PRO A 50 -16.71 11.22 0.63
N PRO A 51 -17.16 9.96 0.42
CA PRO A 51 -17.76 9.58 -0.84
C PRO A 51 -18.88 10.57 -1.09
N LYS A 52 -18.75 11.34 -2.16
CA LYS A 52 -19.81 12.22 -2.63
C LYS A 52 -20.96 11.28 -2.96
N ARG A 53 -21.90 11.15 -2.01
CA ARG A 53 -23.18 10.51 -2.24
C ARG A 53 -23.89 11.41 -3.25
N GLU A 54 -23.84 11.04 -4.52
CA GLU A 54 -24.81 11.47 -5.53
C GLU A 54 -26.05 10.57 -5.45
#